data_AF-R9QYQ2-F1
#
_entry.id   AF-R9QYQ2-F1
#
_cell.length_a   1.000
_cell.length_b   1.000
_cell.length_c   1.000
_cell.angle_alpha   90.00
_cell.angle_beta   90.00
_cell.angle_gamma   90.00
#
_symmetry.space_group_name_H-M   'P 1'
#
loop_
_entity.id
_entity.type
_entity.pdbx_description
1 polymer ?
#
loop_
_entity_poly.entity_id
_entity_poly.type
_entity_poly.pdbx_seq_one_letter_code
_entity_poly.pdbx_strand_id
1 'polypeptide(L)'
;KYGLCFSSGLGTLTAVMSLLESGDLVLCVDDLYGGTFRYFKHIASRFKLESSFLDASDPEKFVASMQPNTKIIWLESPTNPLLKVWDIEKICQLAKAKSKD
;
A
#
# COMPACT_ATOMS: atom_id res chain seq x y z
N LYS A 1 6.17 -0.58 -20.68
CA LYS A 1 6.76 -1.66 -21.53
C LYS A 1 7.75 -2.52 -20.72
N TYR A 2 7.43 -2.86 -19.47
CA TYR A 2 8.23 -3.78 -18.65
C TYR A 2 7.28 -4.71 -17.89
N GLY A 3 7.74 -5.92 -17.57
CA GLY A 3 7.04 -6.89 -16.75
C GLY A 3 8.05 -7.76 -16.01
N LEU A 4 7.75 -8.10 -14.75
CA LEU A 4 8.59 -8.92 -13.88
C LEU A 4 7.77 -10.12 -13.41
N CYS A 5 8.35 -11.31 -13.46
CA CYS A 5 7.70 -12.54 -13.01
C CYS A 5 8.32 -13.00 -11.68
N PHE A 6 7.47 -13.40 -10.74
CA PHE A 6 7.87 -13.90 -9.43
C PHE A 6 7.23 -15.26 -9.17
N SER A 7 7.75 -15.99 -8.17
CA SER A 7 7.24 -17.32 -7.80
C SER A 7 5.83 -17.29 -7.17
N SER A 8 5.38 -16.12 -6.68
CA SER A 8 4.03 -15.93 -6.12
C SER A 8 3.68 -14.43 -5.97
N GLY A 9 2.42 -14.14 -5.65
CA GLY A 9 1.98 -12.79 -5.26
C GLY A 9 2.71 -12.26 -4.02
N LEU A 10 2.97 -13.11 -3.01
CA LEU A 10 3.78 -12.73 -1.85
C LEU A 10 5.26 -12.52 -2.20
N GLY A 11 5.79 -13.24 -3.18
CA GLY A 11 7.11 -12.98 -3.75
C GLY A 11 7.19 -11.59 -4.38
N THR A 12 6.12 -11.19 -5.09
CA THR A 12 6.00 -9.84 -5.66
C THR A 12 5.93 -8.79 -4.56
N LEU A 13 5.05 -8.96 -3.56
CA LEU A 13 4.96 -8.05 -2.41
C LEU A 13 6.32 -7.89 -1.72
N THR A 14 7.02 -9.00 -1.45
CA THR A 14 8.33 -8.98 -0.80
C THR A 14 9.36 -8.22 -1.63
N ALA A 15 9.38 -8.42 -2.95
CA ALA A 15 10.28 -7.71 -3.84
C ALA A 15 9.99 -6.19 -3.88
N VAL A 16 8.72 -5.79 -3.96
CA VAL A 16 8.34 -4.36 -3.92
C VAL A 16 8.74 -3.73 -2.59
N MET A 17 8.49 -4.41 -1.46
CA MET A 17 8.85 -3.89 -0.14
C MET A 17 10.37 -3.84 0.10
N SER A 18 11.15 -4.65 -0.60
CA SER A 18 12.62 -4.58 -0.55
C SER A 18 13.23 -3.33 -1.21
N LEU A 19 12.42 -2.53 -1.91
CA LEU A 19 12.81 -1.23 -2.44
C LEU A 19 12.78 -0.12 -1.38
N LEU A 20 12.15 -0.38 -0.23
CA LEU A 20 11.99 0.59 0.85
C LEU A 20 13.14 0.52 1.86
N GLU A 21 13.34 1.62 2.56
CA GLU A 21 14.31 1.74 3.64
C GLU A 21 13.63 1.71 5.02
N SER A 22 14.43 1.42 6.06
CA SER A 22 13.96 1.45 7.45
C SER A 22 13.38 2.82 7.80
N GLY A 23 12.15 2.85 8.31
CA GLY A 23 11.43 4.08 8.64
C GLY A 23 10.48 4.57 7.55
N ASP A 24 10.51 3.97 6.35
CA ASP A 24 9.51 4.25 5.32
C ASP A 24 8.14 3.69 5.71
N LEU A 25 7.10 4.41 5.31
CA LEU A 25 5.71 4.06 5.57
C LEU A 25 4.99 3.60 4.30
N VAL A 26 4.24 2.50 4.45
CA VAL A 26 3.28 2.01 3.47
C VAL A 26 1.87 2.36 3.94
N LEU A 27 1.15 3.14 3.14
CA LEU A 27 -0.26 3.47 3.38
C LEU A 27 -1.14 2.45 2.65
N CYS A 28 -1.80 1.59 3.40
CA CYS A 28 -2.62 0.50 2.89
C CYS A 28 -4.11 0.77 3.06
N VAL A 29 -4.94 0.16 2.21
CA VAL A 29 -6.37 0.02 2.49
C VAL A 29 -6.62 -0.93 3.67
N ASP A 30 -7.74 -0.74 4.35
CA ASP A 30 -8.12 -1.52 5.54
C ASP A 30 -8.52 -2.97 5.22
N ASP A 31 -9.08 -3.21 4.04
CA ASP A 31 -9.48 -4.53 3.56
C ASP A 31 -8.49 -5.05 2.51
N LEU A 32 -7.68 -6.02 2.94
CA LEU A 32 -6.62 -6.65 2.15
C LEU A 32 -6.70 -8.16 2.27
N TYR A 33 -6.13 -8.84 1.27
CA TYR A 33 -5.79 -10.25 1.40
C TYR A 33 -5.04 -10.53 2.71
N GLY A 34 -5.51 -11.52 3.47
CA GLY A 34 -4.95 -11.82 4.80
C GLY A 34 -3.46 -12.14 4.80
N GLY A 35 -2.92 -12.68 3.70
CA GLY A 35 -1.47 -12.87 3.55
C GLY A 35 -0.69 -11.55 3.42
N THR A 36 -1.25 -10.55 2.74
CA THR A 36 -0.70 -9.20 2.61
C THR A 36 -0.69 -8.52 3.98
N PHE A 37 -1.82 -8.53 4.70
CA PHE A 37 -1.92 -7.98 6.05
C PHE A 37 -0.91 -8.63 7.01
N ARG A 38 -0.82 -9.97 7.00
CA ARG A 38 0.12 -10.73 7.83
C ARG A 38 1.58 -10.39 7.50
N TYR A 39 1.91 -10.21 6.23
CA TYR A 39 3.26 -9.81 5.81
C TYR A 39 3.63 -8.46 6.42
N PHE A 40 2.79 -7.44 6.28
CA PHE A 40 3.07 -6.12 6.83
C PHE A 40 3.19 -6.15 8.35
N LYS A 41 2.26 -6.83 9.04
CA LYS A 41 2.22 -6.86 10.50
C LYS A 41 3.42 -7.57 11.12
N HIS A 42 3.84 -8.70 10.55
CA HIS A 42 4.81 -9.59 11.21
C HIS A 42 6.17 -9.68 10.52
N ILE A 43 6.26 -9.37 9.23
CA ILE A 43 7.50 -9.49 8.45
C ILE A 43 8.08 -8.12 8.18
N ALA A 44 7.33 -7.22 7.54
CA ALA A 44 7.82 -5.88 7.18
C ALA A 44 8.23 -5.06 8.43
N SER A 45 7.48 -5.18 9.52
CA SER A 45 7.78 -4.54 10.80
C SER A 45 9.15 -4.91 11.38
N ARG A 46 9.66 -6.13 11.11
CA ARG A 46 11.02 -6.56 11.53
C ARG A 46 12.12 -5.77 10.83
N PHE A 47 11.83 -5.24 9.64
CA PHE A 47 12.71 -4.37 8.86
C PHE A 47 12.46 -2.88 9.15
N LYS A 48 11.67 -2.57 10.19
CA LYS A 48 11.27 -1.21 10.58
C LYS A 48 10.50 -0.47 9.48
N LEU A 49 9.79 -1.20 8.62
CA LEU A 49 8.81 -0.61 7.72
C LEU A 49 7.53 -0.33 8.50
N GLU A 50 7.03 0.89 8.38
CA GLU A 50 5.77 1.30 8.98
C GLU A 50 4.60 0.96 8.04
N SER A 51 3.46 0.59 8.61
CA SER A 51 2.23 0.35 7.83
C SER A 51 1.02 0.95 8.53
N SER A 52 0.18 1.61 7.74
CA SER A 52 -1.12 2.14 8.17
C SER A 52 -2.23 1.53 7.32
N PHE A 53 -3.38 1.26 7.91
CA PHE A 53 -4.50 0.57 7.26
C PHE A 53 -5.75 1.41 7.45
N LEU A 54 -6.28 1.97 6.37
CA LEU A 54 -7.38 2.94 6.40
C LEU A 54 -8.40 2.67 5.30
N ASP A 55 -9.66 3.02 5.55
CA ASP A 55 -10.71 2.98 4.53
C ASP A 55 -10.45 4.07 3.47
N ALA A 56 -10.45 3.69 2.19
CA ALA A 56 -10.26 4.60 1.06
C ALA A 56 -11.57 5.03 0.38
N SER A 57 -12.72 4.82 1.03
CA SER A 57 -14.05 5.27 0.54
C SER A 57 -14.12 6.79 0.38
N ASP A 58 -13.28 7.53 1.12
CA ASP A 58 -13.07 8.97 0.98
C ASP A 58 -11.60 9.21 0.56
N PRO A 59 -11.32 9.33 -0.77
CA PRO A 59 -9.97 9.48 -1.28
C PRO A 59 -9.22 10.70 -0.73
N GLU A 60 -9.93 11.78 -0.40
CA GLU A 60 -9.33 13.00 0.13
C GLU A 60 -8.82 12.77 1.54
N LYS A 61 -9.64 12.17 2.42
CA LYS A 61 -9.21 11.80 3.78
C LYS A 61 -8.12 10.75 3.77
N PHE A 62 -8.23 9.76 2.88
CA PHE A 62 -7.23 8.70 2.75
C PHE A 62 -5.86 9.29 2.37
N VAL A 63 -5.78 10.12 1.33
CA VAL A 63 -4.51 10.75 0.93
C VAL A 63 -4.03 11.81 1.92
N ALA A 64 -4.95 12.48 2.63
CA ALA A 64 -4.59 13.39 3.72
C ALA A 64 -3.80 12.69 4.83
N SER A 65 -4.01 11.38 5.04
CA SER A 65 -3.28 10.57 6.03
C SER A 65 -1.82 10.26 5.68
N MET A 66 -1.39 10.50 4.42
CA MET A 66 0.02 10.34 4.04
C MET A 66 0.91 11.22 4.93
N GLN A 67 2.02 10.65 5.36
CA GLN A 67 3.06 11.26 6.19
C GLN A 67 4.30 11.60 5.33
N PRO A 68 5.25 12.42 5.84
CA PRO A 68 6.47 12.75 5.09
C PRO A 68 7.32 11.52 4.70
N ASN A 69 7.25 10.43 5.46
CA ASN A 69 7.91 9.16 5.19
C ASN A 69 7.04 8.16 4.39
N THR A 70 5.86 8.53 3.91
CA THR A 70 5.04 7.63 3.07
C THR A 70 5.68 7.47 1.70
N LYS A 71 6.06 6.23 1.36
CA LYS A 71 6.71 5.89 0.09
C LYS A 71 5.86 5.06 -0.86
N ILE A 72 4.92 4.28 -0.32
CA ILE A 72 4.01 3.45 -1.13
C ILE A 72 2.58 3.62 -0.62
N ILE A 73 1.63 3.68 -1.56
CA ILE A 73 0.21 3.43 -1.32
C ILE A 73 -0.12 2.04 -1.86
N TRP A 74 -0.66 1.15 -1.02
CA TRP A 74 -1.01 -0.23 -1.38
C TRP A 74 -2.53 -0.42 -1.38
N LEU A 75 -3.10 -0.63 -2.57
CA LEU A 75 -4.55 -0.78 -2.78
C LEU A 75 -4.87 -2.20 -3.29
N GLU A 76 -6.04 -2.74 -2.93
CA GLU A 76 -6.66 -3.90 -3.56
C GLU A 76 -8.09 -3.53 -3.97
N SER A 77 -8.50 -3.76 -5.23
CA SER A 77 -9.83 -3.40 -5.70
C SER A 77 -10.32 -4.30 -6.85
N PRO A 78 -11.53 -4.90 -6.77
CA PRO A 78 -12.34 -5.01 -5.56
C PRO A 78 -11.62 -5.81 -4.47
N THR A 79 -11.82 -5.47 -3.20
CA THR A 79 -11.22 -6.19 -2.07
C THR A 79 -11.86 -7.57 -1.86
N ASN A 80 -11.26 -8.42 -1.05
CA ASN A 80 -11.79 -9.73 -0.69
C ASN A 80 -11.63 -9.95 0.82
N PRO A 81 -12.67 -10.30 1.63
CA PRO A 81 -14.10 -10.48 1.44
C PRO A 81 -14.96 -9.64 0.52
N LEU A 82 -14.86 -8.35 0.81
CA LEU A 82 -16.06 -7.51 0.93
C LEU A 82 -16.37 -6.75 -0.36
N LEU A 83 -15.53 -6.92 -1.38
CA LEU A 83 -15.65 -6.31 -2.69
C LEU A 83 -15.74 -4.79 -2.63
N LYS A 84 -15.05 -4.15 -1.67
CA LYS A 84 -14.93 -2.69 -1.61
C LYS A 84 -14.20 -2.21 -2.87
N VAL A 85 -14.71 -1.15 -3.48
CA VAL A 85 -14.16 -0.56 -4.70
C VAL A 85 -13.58 0.81 -4.37
N TRP A 86 -12.40 1.11 -4.90
CA TRP A 86 -11.69 2.35 -4.67
C TRP A 86 -11.56 3.14 -5.97
N ASP A 87 -11.67 4.47 -5.88
CA ASP A 87 -11.38 5.35 -7.01
C ASP A 87 -9.86 5.49 -7.19
N ILE A 88 -9.27 4.54 -7.92
CA ILE A 88 -7.83 4.45 -8.14
C ILE A 88 -7.30 5.72 -8.82
N GLU A 89 -8.04 6.26 -9.79
CA GLU A 89 -7.63 7.46 -10.52
C GLU A 89 -7.55 8.66 -9.58
N LYS A 90 -8.60 8.92 -8.80
CA LYS A 90 -8.64 10.04 -7.85
C LYS A 90 -7.58 9.90 -6.76
N ILE A 91 -7.37 8.70 -6.21
CA ILE A 91 -6.30 8.47 -5.22
C ILE A 91 -4.93 8.77 -5.84
N CYS A 92 -4.66 8.30 -7.07
CA CYS A 92 -3.39 8.58 -7.74
C CYS A 92 -3.17 10.07 -8.01
N GLN A 93 -4.20 10.79 -8.45
CA GLN A 93 -4.12 12.23 -8.71
C GLN A 93 -3.80 13.01 -7.43
N LEU A 94 -4.53 12.74 -6.35
CA LEU A 94 -4.33 13.38 -5.05
C LEU A 94 -2.95 13.05 -4.46
N ALA A 95 -2.52 11.79 -4.53
CA ALA A 95 -1.22 11.36 -4.01
C ALA A 95 -0.06 12.04 -4.75
N LYS A 96 -0.13 12.14 -6.08
CA LYS A 96 0.87 12.84 -6.89
C LYS A 96 0.90 14.34 -6.62
N ALA A 97 -0.25 14.97 -6.38
CA ALA A 97 -0.31 16.39 -6.04
C ALA A 97 0.32 16.69 -4.66
N LYS A 98 0.32 15.71 -3.74
CA LYS A 98 0.92 15.81 -2.40
C LYS A 98 2.40 15.39 -2.36
N SER A 99 2.79 14.45 -3.22
CA SER A 99 4.19 14.01 -3.38
C SER A 99 5.05 15.15 -3.93
N LYS A 100 6.25 15.32 -3.38
CA LYS A 100 7.25 16.28 -3.89
C LYS A 100 8.27 15.64 -4.84
N ASP A 101 8.15 14.33 -5.04
CA ASP A 101 8.90 13.53 -6.02
C ASP A 101 8.10 13.36 -7.31
#